data_AF-A0A966DWP6-F1
#
_entry.id   AF-A0A966DWP6-F1
#
_cell.length_a   1.000
_cell.length_b   1.000
_cell.length_c   1.000
_cell.angle_alpha   90.00
_cell.angle_beta   90.00
_cell.angle_gamma   90.00
#
_symmetry.space_group_name_H-M   'P 1'
#
loop_
_entity.id
_entity.type
_entity.pdbx_description
1 polymer ?
#
loop_
_entity_poly.entity_id
_entity_poly.type
_entity_poly.pdbx_seq_one_letter_code
_entity_poly.pdbx_strand_id
1 'polypeptide(L)'
;MKKLGFFEPKVNEITLNTNSTFDFWCRPNVSCFTWQEYKGIWKKCKDTILFYDNYEVVENDLRVTYEKNSERKYHIHLFTDKKSELKNKEIKIQYIYDYNSHLENVENILHLDENNDLEISFQDISSIDKLAAIRIEYLLNKEQKRFGYLTQNKIVNIKNGDLPNIIRVELVENPKKEIVYRTIKGLVQNDSLVIVSTAKSKITLPDYHSEIMFEKSYTLDK
;
A
#
# COMPACT_ATOMS: atom_id res chain seq x y z
N MET A 1 -17.69 12.84 24.54
CA MET A 1 -17.10 12.08 23.42
C MET A 1 -15.82 11.42 23.90
N LYS A 2 -15.79 10.07 24.01
CA LYS A 2 -14.54 9.35 24.21
C LYS A 2 -13.77 9.42 22.89
N LYS A 3 -12.57 10.01 22.89
CA LYS A 3 -11.61 9.81 21.81
C LYS A 3 -11.38 8.30 21.71
N LEU A 4 -11.80 7.67 20.61
CA LEU A 4 -11.21 6.39 20.23
C LEU A 4 -9.75 6.70 19.92
N GLY A 5 -8.87 6.51 20.91
CA GLY A 5 -7.45 6.44 20.64
C GLY A 5 -7.26 5.19 19.78
N PHE A 6 -6.97 5.38 18.49
CA PHE A 6 -6.28 4.34 17.75
C PHE A 6 -4.96 4.12 18.50
N PHE A 7 -4.85 3.00 19.21
CA PHE A 7 -3.56 2.57 19.73
C PHE A 7 -2.68 2.31 18.51
N GLU A 8 -1.64 3.12 18.33
CA GLU A 8 -0.62 2.79 17.34
C GLU A 8 -0.07 1.40 17.66
N PRO A 9 -0.09 0.46 16.71
CA PRO A 9 0.39 -0.89 16.94
C PRO A 9 1.88 -0.85 17.30
N LYS A 10 2.22 -1.27 18.53
CA LYS A 10 3.60 -1.37 19.03
C LYS A 10 4.02 -2.83 19.11
N VAL A 11 5.29 -3.09 18.84
CA VAL A 11 5.93 -4.37 19.14
C VAL A 11 5.80 -4.63 20.63
N ASN A 12 5.02 -5.63 21.01
CA ASN A 12 4.75 -5.98 22.41
C ASN A 12 5.48 -7.24 22.87
N GLU A 13 6.11 -7.98 21.94
CA GLU A 13 6.91 -9.17 22.24
C GLU A 13 8.13 -9.21 21.30
N ILE A 14 9.30 -9.54 21.87
CA ILE A 14 10.57 -9.71 21.16
C ILE A 14 11.15 -11.08 21.52
N THR A 15 11.29 -11.93 20.52
CA THR A 15 11.85 -13.28 20.68
C THR A 15 13.24 -13.33 20.05
N LEU A 16 14.24 -13.77 20.82
CA LEU A 16 15.60 -14.02 20.33
C LEU A 16 15.82 -15.53 20.22
N ASN A 17 15.95 -16.04 19.00
CA ASN A 17 16.15 -17.45 18.74
C ASN A 17 17.64 -17.83 18.86
N THR A 18 17.91 -19.09 19.21
CA THR A 18 19.26 -19.65 19.41
C THR A 18 20.12 -19.64 18.14
N ASN A 19 19.49 -19.63 16.96
CA ASN A 19 20.14 -19.55 15.65
C ASN A 19 20.46 -18.10 15.21
N SER A 20 20.50 -17.14 16.15
CA SER A 20 20.73 -15.71 15.88
C SER A 20 19.65 -15.05 15.00
N THR A 21 18.43 -15.59 14.97
CA THR A 21 17.26 -14.94 14.38
C THR A 21 16.37 -14.31 15.44
N PHE A 22 15.53 -13.35 15.07
CA PHE A 22 14.57 -12.73 15.98
C PHE A 22 13.18 -12.67 15.35
N ASP A 23 12.18 -12.54 16.22
CA ASP A 23 10.80 -12.22 15.86
C ASP A 23 10.32 -11.04 16.71
N PHE A 24 9.87 -9.97 16.06
CA PHE A 24 9.13 -8.89 16.69
C PHE A 24 7.65 -9.08 16.41
N TRP A 25 6.87 -9.12 17.47
CA TRP A 25 5.44 -9.29 17.40
C TRP A 25 4.75 -8.01 17.82
N CYS A 26 3.86 -7.53 16.95
CA CYS A 26 2.84 -6.58 17.33
C CYS A 26 1.49 -7.29 17.31
N ARG A 27 0.97 -7.60 18.50
CA ARG A 27 -0.33 -8.27 18.68
C ARG A 27 -1.29 -7.36 19.42
N PRO A 28 -1.92 -6.37 18.76
CA PRO A 28 -2.93 -5.55 19.41
C PRO A 28 -4.11 -6.43 19.86
N ASN A 29 -4.63 -6.16 21.05
CA ASN A 29 -5.70 -6.95 21.68
C ASN A 29 -7.07 -6.82 20.99
N VAL A 30 -7.18 -6.03 19.93
CA VAL A 30 -8.45 -5.77 19.23
C VAL A 30 -8.76 -6.79 18.14
N SER A 31 -7.75 -7.30 17.41
CA SER A 31 -7.97 -8.24 16.31
C SER A 31 -6.66 -8.90 15.85
N CYS A 32 -6.72 -10.21 15.58
CA CYS A 32 -5.60 -10.94 14.96
C CYS A 32 -5.34 -10.53 13.50
N PHE A 33 -6.31 -9.94 12.80
CA PHE A 33 -6.12 -9.40 11.44
C PHE A 33 -5.15 -8.22 11.39
N THR A 34 -4.91 -7.58 12.53
CA THR A 34 -3.99 -6.44 12.66
C THR A 34 -2.64 -6.83 13.24
N TRP A 35 -2.39 -8.13 13.42
CA TRP A 35 -1.11 -8.60 13.92
C TRP A 35 -0.03 -8.43 12.86
N GLN A 36 1.13 -7.97 13.30
CA GLN A 36 2.30 -7.79 12.46
C GLN A 36 3.47 -8.55 13.06
N GLU A 37 4.25 -9.19 12.19
CA GLU A 37 5.45 -9.94 12.54
C GLU A 37 6.61 -9.41 11.71
N TYR A 38 7.73 -9.15 12.37
CA TYR A 38 8.98 -8.79 11.70
C TYR A 38 10.05 -9.78 12.09
N LYS A 39 10.76 -10.32 11.09
CA LYS A 39 11.79 -11.33 11.29
C LYS A 39 13.11 -10.87 10.73
N GLY A 40 14.19 -11.36 11.32
CA GLY A 40 15.53 -11.07 10.82
C GLY A 40 16.60 -11.74 11.64
N ILE A 41 17.80 -11.17 11.60
CA ILE A 41 18.96 -11.64 12.38
C ILE A 41 19.32 -10.64 13.47
N TRP A 42 19.85 -11.12 14.59
CA TRP A 42 20.35 -10.26 15.65
C TRP A 42 21.80 -10.59 16.02
N LYS A 43 22.48 -9.60 16.59
CA LYS A 43 23.84 -9.72 17.13
C LYS A 43 23.94 -8.95 18.44
N LYS A 44 24.64 -9.51 19.43
CA LYS A 44 24.95 -8.81 20.68
C LYS A 44 26.42 -8.43 20.75
N CYS A 45 26.68 -7.20 21.16
CA CYS A 45 28.00 -6.67 21.47
C CYS A 45 27.93 -5.94 22.80
N LYS A 46 28.48 -6.57 23.86
CA LYS A 46 28.37 -6.08 25.25
C LYS A 46 26.91 -5.88 25.68
N ASP A 47 26.55 -4.64 26.02
CA ASP A 47 25.22 -4.18 26.40
C ASP A 47 24.33 -3.85 25.20
N THR A 48 24.88 -3.87 23.98
CA THR A 48 24.13 -3.52 22.77
C THR A 48 23.63 -4.75 22.05
N ILE A 49 22.36 -4.74 21.64
CA ILE A 49 21.77 -5.69 20.69
C ILE A 49 21.45 -4.95 19.39
N LEU A 50 21.85 -5.53 18.27
CA LEU A 50 21.55 -5.03 16.93
C LEU A 50 20.64 -6.04 16.23
N PHE A 51 19.55 -5.55 15.68
CA PHE A 51 18.59 -6.31 14.89
C PHE A 51 18.63 -5.84 13.45
N TYR A 52 18.62 -6.78 12.52
CA TYR A 52 18.69 -6.53 11.08
C TYR A 52 17.55 -7.25 10.37
N ASP A 53 16.69 -6.49 9.71
CA ASP A 53 15.66 -7.01 8.80
C ASP A 53 15.82 -6.41 7.41
N ASN A 54 15.06 -6.95 6.46
CA ASN A 54 14.85 -6.30 5.18
C ASN A 54 13.45 -6.58 4.63
N TYR A 55 13.00 -5.70 3.74
CA TYR A 55 11.76 -5.85 3.00
C TYR A 55 11.87 -5.25 1.60
N GLU A 56 11.04 -5.72 0.69
CA GLU A 56 10.96 -5.21 -0.68
C GLU A 56 9.95 -4.05 -0.76
N VAL A 57 10.36 -2.95 -1.38
CA VAL A 57 9.48 -1.88 -1.84
C VAL A 57 9.39 -1.99 -3.36
N VAL A 58 8.16 -2.04 -3.87
CA VAL A 58 7.87 -2.16 -5.31
C VAL A 58 7.19 -0.88 -5.77
N GLU A 59 7.61 -0.38 -6.93
CA GLU A 59 6.96 0.72 -7.61
C GLU A 59 5.50 0.36 -7.94
N ASN A 60 4.60 1.34 -7.87
CA ASN A 60 3.21 1.12 -8.26
C ASN A 60 3.11 0.75 -9.74
N ASP A 61 2.19 -0.16 -10.07
CA ASP A 61 1.90 -0.57 -11.44
C ASP A 61 1.42 0.57 -12.34
N LEU A 62 0.86 1.64 -11.75
CA LEU A 62 0.27 2.77 -12.44
C LEU A 62 0.81 4.09 -11.90
N ARG A 63 0.95 5.08 -12.79
CA ARG A 63 1.03 6.50 -12.44
C ARG A 63 -0.15 7.21 -13.07
N VAL A 64 -0.81 8.08 -12.30
CA VAL A 64 -2.08 8.67 -12.71
C VAL A 64 -2.03 10.18 -12.57
N THR A 65 -2.47 10.88 -13.60
CA THR A 65 -2.70 12.33 -13.57
C THR A 65 -4.16 12.64 -13.84
N TYR A 66 -4.67 13.68 -13.19
CA TYR A 66 -6.09 14.02 -13.19
C TYR A 66 -6.31 15.45 -13.66
N GLU A 67 -7.32 15.62 -14.49
CA GLU A 67 -7.85 16.90 -14.93
C GLU A 67 -9.38 16.85 -14.86
N LYS A 68 -10.02 18.03 -14.85
CA LYS A 68 -11.48 18.14 -14.74
C LYS A 68 -12.02 19.01 -15.86
N ASN A 69 -13.09 18.55 -16.50
CA ASN A 69 -13.89 19.34 -17.42
C ASN A 69 -15.39 19.28 -17.04
N SER A 70 -16.25 19.83 -17.89
CA SER A 70 -17.71 19.92 -17.65
C SER A 70 -18.52 18.74 -18.19
N GLU A 71 -17.90 17.79 -18.89
CA GLU A 71 -18.60 16.67 -19.50
C GLU A 71 -19.04 15.65 -18.44
N ARG A 72 -20.18 14.97 -18.69
CA ARG A 72 -20.75 13.99 -17.76
C ARG A 72 -20.30 12.56 -18.07
N LYS A 73 -19.01 12.40 -18.33
CA LYS A 73 -18.36 11.11 -18.60
C LYS A 73 -16.91 11.14 -18.14
N TYR A 74 -16.39 9.98 -17.77
CA TYR A 74 -14.97 9.78 -17.56
C TYR A 74 -14.30 9.54 -18.90
N HIS A 75 -13.19 10.25 -19.13
CA HIS A 75 -12.24 10.07 -20.21
C HIS A 75 -10.97 9.49 -19.62
N ILE A 76 -10.72 8.21 -19.86
CA ILE A 76 -9.56 7.51 -19.32
C ILE A 76 -8.63 7.14 -20.48
N HIS A 77 -7.48 7.80 -20.56
CA HIS A 77 -6.47 7.54 -21.57
C HIS A 77 -5.37 6.65 -21.00
N LEU A 78 -5.09 5.51 -21.65
CA LEU A 78 -4.05 4.57 -21.23
C LEU A 78 -2.84 4.61 -22.16
N PHE A 79 -1.64 4.60 -21.56
CA PHE A 79 -0.38 4.46 -22.27
C PHE A 79 0.66 3.78 -21.38
N THR A 80 1.81 3.39 -21.91
CA THR A 80 2.91 2.84 -21.10
C THR A 80 4.05 3.83 -20.92
N ASP A 81 4.81 3.65 -19.84
CA ASP A 81 6.01 4.44 -19.55
C ASP A 81 7.09 4.31 -20.64
N LYS A 82 7.08 3.22 -21.42
CA LYS A 82 7.98 3.03 -22.57
C LYS A 82 7.33 3.32 -23.93
N LYS A 83 6.08 3.80 -23.96
CA LYS A 83 5.30 4.05 -25.19
C LYS A 83 5.14 2.80 -26.06
N SER A 84 5.14 1.62 -25.46
CA SER A 84 4.82 0.38 -26.16
C SER A 84 3.35 0.34 -26.54
N GLU A 85 3.05 -0.40 -27.60
CA GLU A 85 1.69 -0.61 -28.06
C GLU A 85 0.85 -1.41 -27.03
N LEU A 86 -0.35 -0.92 -26.74
CA LEU A 86 -1.36 -1.60 -25.95
C LEU A 86 -2.19 -2.55 -26.83
N LYS A 87 -1.70 -3.79 -26.98
CA LYS A 87 -2.31 -4.80 -27.86
C LYS A 87 -3.63 -5.35 -27.34
N ASN A 88 -3.80 -5.42 -26.02
CA ASN A 88 -5.06 -5.84 -25.45
C ASN A 88 -5.99 -4.63 -25.37
N LYS A 89 -7.13 -4.70 -26.05
CA LYS A 89 -8.12 -3.63 -25.98
C LYS A 89 -9.16 -3.88 -24.90
N GLU A 90 -9.11 -5.01 -24.21
CA GLU A 90 -9.97 -5.30 -23.06
C GLU A 90 -9.36 -4.77 -21.75
N ILE A 91 -10.18 -4.10 -20.95
CA ILE A 91 -9.82 -3.61 -19.62
C ILE A 91 -10.92 -3.97 -18.63
N LYS A 92 -10.51 -4.46 -17.47
CA LYS A 92 -11.41 -4.74 -16.35
C LYS A 92 -11.49 -3.51 -15.44
N ILE A 93 -12.70 -3.05 -15.20
CA ILE A 93 -13.02 -1.90 -14.37
C ILE A 93 -13.89 -2.37 -13.21
N GLN A 94 -13.64 -1.86 -12.01
CA GLN A 94 -14.50 -2.07 -10.87
C GLN A 94 -14.81 -0.74 -10.18
N TYR A 95 -16.09 -0.43 -10.03
CA TYR A 95 -16.56 0.73 -9.30
C TYR A 95 -16.52 0.44 -7.81
N ILE A 96 -15.78 1.28 -7.08
CA ILE A 96 -15.63 1.19 -5.63
C ILE A 96 -16.41 2.33 -5.00
N TYR A 97 -17.38 1.98 -4.16
CA TYR A 97 -18.24 2.97 -3.50
C TYR A 97 -17.73 3.33 -2.10
N ASP A 98 -18.23 4.44 -1.56
CA ASP A 98 -17.96 4.85 -0.19
C ASP A 98 -18.36 3.76 0.79
N TYR A 99 -17.49 3.45 1.74
CA TYR A 99 -17.71 2.40 2.74
C TYR A 99 -19.02 2.56 3.51
N ASN A 100 -19.44 3.80 3.82
CA ASN A 100 -20.66 4.08 4.56
C ASN A 100 -21.93 3.95 3.69
N SER A 101 -21.79 3.78 2.38
CA SER A 101 -22.93 3.58 1.48
C SER A 101 -23.46 2.14 1.51
N HIS A 102 -22.67 1.18 2.02
CA HIS A 102 -22.99 -0.25 2.01
C HIS A 102 -23.35 -0.82 0.63
N LEU A 103 -22.89 -0.16 -0.45
CA LEU A 103 -23.05 -0.64 -1.81
C LEU A 103 -21.96 -1.66 -2.14
N GLU A 104 -22.34 -2.71 -2.87
CA GLU A 104 -21.39 -3.68 -3.39
C GLU A 104 -20.61 -3.09 -4.58
N ASN A 105 -19.34 -3.47 -4.70
CA ASN A 105 -18.51 -3.06 -5.82
C ASN A 105 -18.99 -3.75 -7.11
N VAL A 106 -19.13 -2.99 -8.19
CA VAL A 106 -19.60 -3.50 -9.48
C VAL A 106 -18.42 -3.67 -10.43
N GLU A 107 -18.27 -4.86 -11.00
CA GLU A 107 -17.23 -5.19 -11.97
C GLU A 107 -17.78 -5.17 -13.40
N ASN A 108 -17.01 -4.58 -14.32
CA ASN A 108 -17.31 -4.49 -15.73
C ASN A 108 -16.07 -4.81 -16.56
N ILE A 109 -16.27 -5.39 -17.73
CA ILE A 109 -15.26 -5.53 -18.77
C ILE A 109 -15.60 -4.53 -19.87
N LEU A 110 -14.68 -3.63 -20.16
CA LEU A 110 -14.85 -2.58 -21.16
C LEU A 110 -13.75 -2.68 -22.21
N HIS A 111 -13.93 -1.96 -23.32
CA HIS A 111 -12.98 -1.94 -24.43
C HIS A 111 -12.40 -0.54 -24.64
N LEU A 112 -11.08 -0.49 -24.79
CA LEU A 112 -10.34 0.68 -25.26
C LEU A 112 -10.57 0.86 -26.76
N ASP A 113 -10.61 2.10 -27.21
CA ASP A 113 -10.64 2.43 -28.62
C ASP A 113 -9.25 2.25 -29.31
N GLU A 114 -9.16 2.68 -30.56
CA GLU A 114 -7.91 2.64 -31.33
C GLU A 114 -6.80 3.51 -30.71
N ASN A 115 -7.17 4.62 -30.06
CA ASN A 115 -6.29 5.57 -29.40
C ASN A 115 -5.95 5.20 -27.95
N ASN A 116 -6.46 4.07 -27.45
CA ASN A 116 -6.36 3.63 -26.05
C ASN A 116 -7.15 4.49 -25.06
N ASP A 117 -8.20 5.15 -25.55
CA ASP A 117 -9.15 5.89 -24.75
C ASP A 117 -10.32 4.99 -24.34
N LEU A 118 -10.81 5.23 -23.13
CA LEU A 118 -12.01 4.63 -22.56
C LEU A 118 -12.94 5.74 -22.10
N GLU A 119 -14.15 5.75 -22.65
CA GLU A 119 -15.22 6.63 -22.20
C GLU A 119 -16.22 5.85 -21.34
N ILE A 120 -16.53 6.39 -20.16
CA ILE A 120 -17.55 5.83 -19.26
C ILE A 120 -18.56 6.92 -18.93
N SER A 121 -19.80 6.79 -19.40
CA SER A 121 -20.85 7.76 -19.07
C SER A 121 -21.17 7.70 -17.58
N PHE A 122 -21.39 8.85 -16.95
CA PHE A 122 -21.81 8.89 -15.54
C PHE A 122 -23.17 8.23 -15.32
N GLN A 123 -24.00 8.09 -16.37
CA GLN A 123 -25.29 7.43 -16.30
C GLN A 123 -25.17 5.91 -16.22
N ASP A 124 -24.05 5.35 -16.69
CA ASP A 124 -23.79 3.90 -16.69
C ASP A 124 -23.26 3.42 -15.32
N ILE A 125 -22.93 4.36 -14.43
CA ILE A 125 -22.42 4.09 -13.08
C ILE A 125 -23.57 4.28 -12.10
N SER A 126 -24.06 3.18 -11.53
CA SER A 126 -25.06 3.22 -10.47
C SER A 126 -24.54 4.03 -9.28
N SER A 127 -25.38 4.90 -8.71
CA SER A 127 -25.02 5.70 -7.53
C SER A 127 -23.68 6.45 -7.67
N ILE A 128 -23.45 7.10 -8.82
CA ILE A 128 -22.23 7.88 -9.13
C ILE A 128 -21.84 8.87 -8.01
N ASP A 129 -22.81 9.45 -7.31
CA ASP A 129 -22.59 10.35 -6.17
C ASP A 129 -21.92 9.66 -4.98
N LYS A 130 -21.95 8.33 -4.92
CA LYS A 130 -21.29 7.49 -3.91
C LYS A 130 -19.99 6.85 -4.40
N LEU A 131 -19.60 7.05 -5.67
CA LEU A 131 -18.34 6.53 -6.21
C LEU A 131 -17.16 7.16 -5.47
N ALA A 132 -16.29 6.31 -4.92
CA ALA A 132 -15.08 6.68 -4.18
C ALA A 132 -13.80 6.45 -5.00
N ALA A 133 -13.76 5.38 -5.79
CA ALA A 133 -12.65 5.07 -6.69
C ALA A 133 -13.11 4.22 -7.87
N ILE A 134 -12.29 4.20 -8.92
CA ILE A 134 -12.40 3.24 -10.02
C ILE A 134 -11.15 2.36 -9.97
N ARG A 135 -11.29 1.06 -9.67
CA ARG A 135 -10.19 0.10 -9.81
C ARG A 135 -10.08 -0.28 -11.27
N ILE A 136 -8.88 -0.25 -11.81
CA ILE A 136 -8.59 -0.76 -13.15
C ILE A 136 -7.66 -1.97 -13.05
N GLU A 137 -7.84 -2.91 -13.97
CA GLU A 137 -6.95 -4.04 -14.19
C GLU A 137 -6.77 -4.23 -15.69
N TYR A 138 -5.54 -4.09 -16.14
CA TYR A 138 -5.14 -4.18 -17.54
C TYR A 138 -4.11 -5.28 -17.72
N LEU A 139 -4.32 -6.15 -18.71
CA LEU A 139 -3.39 -7.22 -19.06
C LEU A 139 -2.42 -6.72 -20.13
N LEU A 140 -1.19 -6.38 -19.71
CA LEU A 140 -0.14 -5.79 -20.54
C LEU A 140 0.36 -6.77 -21.61
N ASN A 141 0.47 -8.04 -21.24
CA ASN A 141 0.74 -9.17 -22.12
C ASN A 141 0.12 -10.42 -21.48
N LYS A 142 0.21 -11.60 -22.12
CA LYS A 142 -0.46 -12.84 -21.67
C LYS A 142 -0.20 -13.24 -20.21
N GLU A 143 0.87 -12.74 -19.58
CA GLU A 143 1.29 -13.12 -18.23
C GLU A 143 1.25 -11.97 -17.23
N GLN A 144 1.38 -10.72 -17.69
CA GLN A 144 1.58 -9.56 -16.83
C GLN A 144 0.35 -8.67 -16.77
N LYS A 145 -0.17 -8.49 -15.55
CA LYS A 145 -1.26 -7.56 -15.24
C LYS A 145 -0.74 -6.31 -14.56
N ARG A 146 -1.38 -5.18 -14.84
CA ARG A 146 -1.23 -3.93 -14.10
C ARG A 146 -2.56 -3.56 -13.50
N PHE A 147 -2.57 -3.22 -12.22
CA PHE A 147 -3.79 -2.78 -11.58
C PHE A 147 -3.54 -1.61 -10.65
N GLY A 148 -4.58 -0.86 -10.37
CA GLY A 148 -4.53 0.21 -9.39
C GLY A 148 -5.87 0.91 -9.26
N TYR A 149 -5.90 1.89 -8.37
CA TYR A 149 -7.12 2.63 -8.03
C TYR A 149 -6.99 4.06 -8.52
N LEU A 150 -7.96 4.47 -9.33
CA LEU A 150 -8.16 5.86 -9.73
C LEU A 150 -8.95 6.54 -8.62
N THR A 151 -8.24 7.28 -7.77
CA THR A 151 -8.78 8.06 -6.66
C THR A 151 -7.87 9.22 -6.34
N GLN A 152 -8.43 10.31 -5.82
CA GLN A 152 -7.67 11.42 -5.24
C GLN A 152 -7.42 11.25 -3.73
N ASN A 153 -7.95 10.18 -3.14
CA ASN A 153 -7.82 9.91 -1.71
C ASN A 153 -6.71 8.88 -1.43
N LYS A 154 -6.16 8.91 -0.21
CA LYS A 154 -5.23 7.87 0.28
C LYS A 154 -5.96 6.55 0.59
N ILE A 155 -7.27 6.62 0.83
CA ILE A 155 -8.12 5.48 1.19
C ILE A 155 -9.13 5.26 0.07
N VAL A 156 -9.05 4.10 -0.59
CA VAL A 156 -9.75 3.82 -1.86
C VAL A 156 -11.27 3.72 -1.74
N ASN A 157 -11.79 3.41 -0.55
CA ASN A 157 -13.22 3.22 -0.28
C ASN A 157 -13.81 4.33 0.60
N ILE A 158 -13.15 5.48 0.69
CA ILE A 158 -13.70 6.67 1.36
C ILE A 158 -13.80 7.77 0.32
N LYS A 159 -15.03 8.23 0.05
CA LYS A 159 -15.26 9.32 -0.89
C LYS A 159 -14.80 10.63 -0.27
N ASN A 160 -13.86 11.29 -0.92
CA ASN A 160 -13.34 12.60 -0.54
C ASN A 160 -13.44 13.57 -1.73
N GLY A 161 -14.68 13.86 -2.14
CA GLY A 161 -15.00 14.59 -3.35
C GLY A 161 -15.26 13.70 -4.57
N ASP A 162 -15.62 14.32 -5.68
CA ASP A 162 -15.83 13.64 -6.96
C ASP A 162 -14.51 13.43 -7.69
N LEU A 163 -14.35 12.25 -8.29
CA LEU A 163 -13.19 11.94 -9.11
C LEU A 163 -13.15 12.88 -10.34
N PRO A 164 -12.02 13.52 -10.64
CA PRO A 164 -11.87 14.27 -11.88
C PRO A 164 -12.09 13.36 -13.08
N ASN A 165 -12.68 13.91 -14.13
CA ASN A 165 -13.25 13.12 -15.20
C ASN A 165 -12.37 13.04 -16.45
N ILE A 166 -11.20 13.66 -16.45
CA ILE A 166 -10.12 13.37 -17.39
C ILE A 166 -9.01 12.70 -16.59
N ILE A 167 -8.68 11.47 -16.97
CA ILE A 167 -7.74 10.62 -16.25
C ILE A 167 -6.73 10.07 -17.25
N ARG A 168 -5.46 10.32 -16.98
CA ARG A 168 -4.36 9.76 -17.78
C ARG A 168 -3.65 8.72 -16.94
N VAL A 169 -3.58 7.50 -17.45
CA VAL A 169 -3.02 6.35 -16.77
C VAL A 169 -1.78 5.87 -17.53
N GLU A 170 -0.62 6.05 -16.91
CA GLU A 170 0.63 5.47 -17.37
C GLU A 170 0.83 4.11 -16.69
N LEU A 171 0.81 3.04 -17.50
CA LEU A 171 1.11 1.67 -17.11
C LEU A 171 2.63 1.49 -17.02
N VAL A 172 3.15 1.14 -15.85
CA VAL A 172 4.58 0.90 -15.63
C VAL A 172 4.93 -0.51 -16.10
N GLU A 173 5.64 -0.65 -17.22
CA GLU A 173 5.88 -1.98 -17.80
C GLU A 173 6.80 -2.85 -16.94
N ASN A 174 7.78 -2.27 -16.26
CA ASN A 174 8.69 -2.99 -15.39
C ASN A 174 8.84 -2.23 -14.07
N PRO A 175 7.95 -2.46 -13.10
CA PRO A 175 8.01 -1.79 -11.81
C PRO A 175 9.38 -2.02 -11.15
N LYS A 176 10.01 -0.92 -10.73
CA LYS A 176 11.27 -1.01 -9.99
C LYS A 176 11.06 -1.67 -8.63
N LYS A 177 12.11 -2.32 -8.14
CA LYS A 177 12.16 -2.96 -6.84
C LYS A 177 13.39 -2.47 -6.10
N GLU A 178 13.21 -2.09 -4.84
CA GLU A 178 14.29 -1.69 -3.95
C GLU A 178 14.18 -2.48 -2.65
N ILE A 179 15.32 -3.00 -2.17
CA ILE A 179 15.37 -3.66 -0.86
C ILE A 179 15.71 -2.62 0.19
N VAL A 180 14.82 -2.47 1.17
CA VAL A 180 15.07 -1.65 2.35
C VAL A 180 15.72 -2.54 3.41
N TYR A 181 16.89 -2.14 3.91
CA TYR A 181 17.56 -2.77 5.02
C TYR A 181 17.31 -1.95 6.28
N ARG A 182 16.75 -2.56 7.32
CA ARG A 182 16.53 -1.90 8.62
C ARG A 182 17.57 -2.37 9.62
N THR A 183 18.06 -1.44 10.42
CA THR A 183 18.88 -1.73 11.60
C THR A 183 18.23 -1.09 12.82
N ILE A 184 17.95 -1.91 13.83
CA ILE A 184 17.39 -1.46 15.10
C ILE A 184 18.41 -1.75 16.20
N LYS A 185 18.64 -0.77 17.07
CA LYS A 185 19.58 -0.86 18.18
C LYS A 185 18.81 -0.86 19.49
N GLY A 186 19.06 -1.89 20.30
CA GLY A 186 18.65 -1.97 21.69
C GLY A 186 19.83 -1.93 22.64
N LEU A 187 19.61 -1.38 23.84
CA LEU A 187 20.54 -1.44 24.96
C LEU A 187 19.95 -2.29 26.08
N VAL A 188 20.76 -3.18 26.64
CA VAL A 188 20.43 -4.03 27.78
C VAL A 188 20.94 -3.35 29.04
N GLN A 189 20.04 -2.97 29.93
CA GLN A 189 20.33 -2.32 31.21
C GLN A 189 19.37 -2.87 32.26
N ASN A 190 19.89 -3.28 33.43
CA ASN A 190 19.08 -3.72 34.58
C ASN A 190 17.98 -4.73 34.20
N ASP A 191 18.35 -5.85 33.59
CA ASP A 191 17.45 -6.91 33.12
C ASP A 191 16.34 -6.43 32.15
N SER A 192 16.53 -5.27 31.51
CA SER A 192 15.59 -4.70 30.53
C SER A 192 16.28 -4.37 29.21
N LEU A 193 15.56 -4.52 28.11
CA LEU A 193 15.95 -4.07 26.77
C LEU A 193 15.21 -2.77 26.43
N VAL A 194 15.94 -1.75 26.03
CA VAL A 194 15.40 -0.47 25.55
C VAL A 194 15.83 -0.23 24.11
N ILE A 195 14.88 -0.01 23.21
CA ILE A 195 15.18 0.34 21.82
C ILE A 195 15.53 1.83 21.76
N VAL A 196 16.75 2.13 21.28
CA VAL A 196 17.30 3.49 21.31
C VAL A 196 17.43 4.13 19.93
N SER A 197 17.42 3.34 18.86
CA SER A 197 17.42 3.88 17.50
C SER A 197 16.92 2.87 16.48
N THR A 198 16.25 3.38 15.45
CA THR A 198 15.87 2.65 14.24
C THR A 198 16.43 3.41 13.05
N ALA A 199 17.08 2.70 12.13
CA ALA A 199 17.59 3.26 10.88
C ALA A 199 17.19 2.35 9.71
N LYS A 200 17.01 2.94 8.53
CA LYS A 200 16.77 2.21 7.29
C LYS A 200 17.65 2.74 6.16
N SER A 201 17.95 1.90 5.17
CA SER A 201 18.65 2.32 3.96
C SER A 201 17.85 3.40 3.22
N LYS A 202 18.55 4.29 2.51
CA LYS A 202 17.91 5.28 1.64
C LYS A 202 17.36 4.57 0.40
N ILE A 203 16.15 4.95 0.00
CA ILE A 203 15.46 4.44 -1.19
C ILE A 203 14.91 5.62 -2.00
N THR A 204 14.68 5.37 -3.29
CA THR A 204 14.10 6.36 -4.21
C THR A 204 12.60 6.16 -4.41
N LEU A 205 12.13 4.93 -4.21
CA LEU A 205 10.71 4.60 -4.25
C LEU A 205 9.99 5.07 -2.97
N PRO A 206 8.70 5.46 -3.05
CA PRO A 206 7.89 5.72 -1.87
C PRO A 206 7.78 4.48 -0.98
N ASP A 207 8.08 4.62 0.31
CA ASP A 207 7.94 3.57 1.31
C ASP A 207 6.61 3.71 2.04
N TYR A 208 5.67 2.83 1.74
CA TYR A 208 4.36 2.79 2.42
C TYR A 208 4.34 1.87 3.64
N HIS A 209 5.46 1.21 3.99
CA HIS A 209 5.52 0.44 5.23
C HIS A 209 5.53 1.39 6.42
N SER A 210 4.70 1.09 7.42
CA SER A 210 4.68 1.83 8.68
C SER A 210 6.03 1.71 9.39
N GLU A 211 6.44 2.78 10.07
CA GLU A 211 7.55 2.70 11.02
C GLU A 211 7.22 1.68 12.11
N ILE A 212 8.21 0.90 12.54
CA ILE A 212 8.03 -0.01 13.67
C ILE A 212 8.06 0.82 14.95
N MET A 213 6.97 0.76 15.70
CA MET A 213 6.86 1.38 17.01
C MET A 213 7.18 0.34 18.10
N PHE A 214 7.95 0.75 19.10
CA PHE A 214 8.37 -0.11 20.21
C PHE A 214 7.75 0.35 21.54
N GLU A 215 7.67 -0.57 22.49
CA GLU A 215 7.43 -0.23 23.89
C GLU A 215 8.61 0.52 24.49
N LYS A 216 8.36 1.20 25.63
CA LYS A 216 9.41 1.96 26.32
C LYS A 216 10.58 1.07 26.77
N SER A 217 10.28 -0.16 27.16
CA SER A 217 11.24 -1.16 27.60
C SER A 217 10.61 -2.55 27.54
N TYR A 218 11.44 -3.57 27.42
CA TYR A 218 11.06 -4.97 27.48
C TYR A 218 11.78 -5.64 28.64
N THR A 219 11.06 -6.36 29.49
CA THR A 219 11.68 -7.18 30.55
C THR A 219 12.31 -8.40 29.88
N LEU A 220 13.54 -8.73 30.25
CA LEU A 220 14.19 -9.94 29.80
C LEU A 220 13.74 -11.10 30.68
N ASP A 221 13.04 -12.07 30.08
CA ASP A 221 12.81 -13.35 30.74
C ASP A 221 14.14 -14.10 30.85
N LYS A 222 14.38 -14.68 32.04
CA LYS A 222 15.63 -15.39 32.37
C LYS A 222 15.62 -16.83 31.90
#